data_AF-A0A7C8DNH5-F1
#
_entry.id   AF-A0A7C8DNH5-F1
#
_cell.length_a   1.000
_cell.length_b   1.000
_cell.length_c   1.000
_cell.angle_alpha   90.00
_cell.angle_beta   90.00
_cell.angle_gamma   90.00
#
_symmetry.space_group_name_H-M   'P 1'
#
loop_
_entity.id
_entity.type
_entity.pdbx_description
1 polymer ?
#
loop_
_entity_poly.entity_id
_entity_poly.type
_entity_poly.pdbx_seq_one_letter_code
_entity_poly.pdbx_strand_id
1 'polypeptide(L)' 'MNLPSAETLTASGYWMLVPLAFAFMAGWWFKFGVLADIGVYVVVVVLLGFGLIGSYTYGRARH' A
#
# COMPACT_ATOMS: atom_id res chain seq x y z
N MET A 1 16.45 -16.09 16.21
CA MET A 1 15.20 -15.53 15.65
C MET A 1 15.39 -15.45 14.15
N ASN A 2 14.71 -16.29 13.36
CA ASN A 2 14.87 -16.28 11.90
C ASN A 2 14.19 -15.02 11.36
N LEU A 3 14.98 -14.07 10.88
CA LEU A 3 14.45 -12.88 10.21
C LEU A 3 13.76 -13.34 8.91
N PRO A 4 12.53 -12.88 8.64
CA PRO A 4 11.82 -13.25 7.42
C PRO A 4 12.64 -12.81 6.19
N SER A 5 12.70 -13.66 5.18
CA SER A 5 13.43 -13.38 3.94
C SER A 5 12.87 -12.11 3.28
N ALA A 6 13.71 -11.41 2.52
CA ALA A 6 13.30 -10.19 1.80
C ALA A 6 12.06 -10.44 0.92
N GLU A 7 11.96 -11.61 0.27
CA GLU A 7 10.78 -12.05 -0.47
C GLU A 7 9.51 -12.11 0.39
N THR A 8 9.60 -12.67 1.60
CA THR A 8 8.47 -12.79 2.55
C THR A 8 8.00 -11.41 3.02
N LEU A 9 8.93 -10.47 3.21
CA LEU A 9 8.63 -9.08 3.57
C LEU A 9 7.99 -8.31 2.41
N THR A 10 8.48 -8.47 1.19
CA THR A 10 7.83 -7.87 0.01
C THR A 10 6.44 -8.45 -0.22
N ALA A 11 6.27 -9.78 -0.15
CA ALA A 11 4.98 -10.42 -0.35
C ALA A 11 3.94 -9.92 0.66
N SER A 12 4.30 -9.86 1.95
CA SER A 12 3.41 -9.33 2.99
C SER A 12 3.08 -7.84 2.82
N GLY A 13 4.04 -7.03 2.33
CA GLY A 13 3.80 -5.64 1.95
C GLY A 13 2.77 -5.49 0.82
N TYR A 14 2.85 -6.33 -0.22
CA TYR A 14 1.86 -6.35 -1.31
C TYR A 14 0.45 -6.71 -0.80
N TRP A 15 0.35 -7.68 0.12
CA TRP A 15 -0.93 -8.10 0.70
C TRP A 15 -1.59 -7.02 1.56
N MET A 16 -0.83 -6.10 2.18
CA MET A 16 -1.39 -4.97 2.94
C MET A 16 -2.03 -3.87 2.06
N LEU A 17 -1.75 -3.85 0.76
CA LEU A 17 -2.25 -2.79 -0.12
C LEU A 17 -3.73 -2.96 -0.45
N VAL A 18 -4.21 -4.20 -0.49
CA VAL A 18 -5.62 -4.52 -0.70
C VAL A 18 -6.48 -3.93 0.43
N PRO A 19 -6.27 -4.24 1.72
CA PRO A 19 -7.03 -3.63 2.80
C PRO A 19 -6.81 -2.11 2.90
N LEU A 20 -5.63 -1.59 2.57
CA LEU A 20 -5.38 -0.15 2.54
C LEU A 20 -6.23 0.56 1.48
N ALA A 21 -6.34 0.00 0.28
CA ALA A 21 -7.18 0.53 -0.79
C ALA A 21 -8.66 0.54 -0.38
N PHE A 22 -9.15 -0.54 0.23
CA PHE A 22 -10.53 -0.61 0.75
C PHE A 22 -10.77 0.38 1.89
N ALA A 23 -9.83 0.51 2.84
CA ALA A 23 -9.93 1.47 3.93
C ALA A 23 -9.99 2.92 3.42
N PHE A 24 -9.18 3.25 2.41
CA PHE A 24 -9.20 4.57 1.79
C PHE A 24 -10.53 4.84 1.07
N MET A 25 -11.01 3.86 0.30
CA MET A 25 -12.31 3.96 -0.38
C MET A 25 -13.46 4.17 0.62
N ALA A 26 -13.46 3.42 1.73
CA ALA A 26 -14.45 3.56 2.79
C ALA A 26 -14.39 4.93 3.49
N GLY A 27 -13.19 5.39 3.85
CA GLY A 27 -13.00 6.71 4.48
C GLY A 27 -13.43 7.87 3.58
N TRP A 28 -13.19 7.75 2.27
CA TRP A 28 -13.61 8.75 1.30
C TRP A 28 -15.13 8.77 1.12
N TRP A 29 -15.75 7.59 0.97
CA TRP A 29 -17.21 7.49 0.89
C TRP A 29 -17.87 8.11 2.12
N PHE A 30 -17.35 7.82 3.32
CA PHE A 30 -17.85 8.41 4.57
C PHE A 30 -17.76 9.94 4.59
N LYS A 31 -16.66 10.52 4.08
CA LYS A 31 -16.44 11.97 4.14
C LYS A 31 -17.12 12.76 3.02
N PHE A 32 -17.22 12.19 1.83
CA PHE A 32 -17.63 12.93 0.63
C PHE A 32 -18.89 12.35 -0.04
N GLY A 33 -19.36 11.16 0.34
CA GLY A 33 -20.58 10.55 -0.21
C GLY A 33 -20.47 10.05 -1.65
N VAL A 34 -19.27 10.07 -2.25
CA VAL A 34 -19.05 9.73 -3.67
C VAL A 34 -18.20 8.47 -3.80
N LEU A 35 -18.70 7.49 -4.56
CA LEU A 35 -18.01 6.23 -4.87
C LEU A 35 -17.42 6.18 -6.28
N ALA A 36 -17.93 6.97 -7.24
CA ALA A 36 -17.56 6.84 -8.66
C ALA A 36 -16.21 7.52 -9.00
N ASP A 37 -15.91 8.68 -8.40
CA ASP A 37 -14.71 9.48 -8.73
C ASP A 37 -13.45 9.06 -7.94
N ILE A 38 -13.54 8.01 -7.13
CA ILE A 38 -12.48 7.56 -6.20
C ILE A 38 -11.30 6.88 -6.89
N GLY A 39 -11.51 6.31 -8.09
CA GLY A 39 -10.57 5.38 -8.72
C GLY A 39 -9.16 5.94 -8.87
N VAL A 40 -9.03 7.21 -9.28
CA VAL A 40 -7.72 7.87 -9.43
C VAL A 40 -7.03 8.07 -8.08
N TYR A 41 -7.76 8.48 -7.03
CA TYR A 41 -7.18 8.70 -5.71
C TYR A 41 -6.70 7.41 -5.06
N VAL A 42 -7.46 6.31 -5.22
CA VAL A 42 -7.06 4.99 -4.73
C VAL A 42 -5.79 4.51 -5.44
N VAL A 43 -5.70 4.67 -6.76
CA VAL A 43 -4.49 4.33 -7.52
C VAL A 43 -3.29 5.15 -7.06
N VAL A 44 -3.45 6.46 -6.85
CA VAL A 44 -2.36 7.33 -6.35
C VAL A 44 -1.90 6.87 -4.96
N VAL A 45 -2.81 6.59 -4.03
CA VAL A 45 -2.46 6.12 -2.68
C VAL A 45 -1.74 4.77 -2.72
N VAL A 46 -2.19 3.83 -3.56
CA VAL A 46 -1.54 2.53 -3.74
C VAL A 46 -0.15 2.69 -4.35
N LEU A 47 0.02 3.55 -5.36
CA LEU A 47 1.32 3.85 -5.97
C LEU A 47 2.29 4.52 -4.97
N LEU A 48 1.80 5.42 -4.13
CA LEU A 48 2.58 6.03 -3.05
C LEU A 48 2.98 4.97 -2.00
N GLY A 49 2.07 4.06 -1.65
CA GLY A 49 2.36 2.92 -0.79
C GLY A 49 3.47 2.01 -1.37
N PHE A 50 3.38 1.69 -2.66
CA PHE A 50 4.42 0.97 -3.39
C PHE A 50 5.75 1.71 -3.41
N GLY A 51 5.72 3.01 -3.67
CA GLY A 51 6.91 3.86 -3.66
C GLY A 51 7.60 3.83 -2.31
N LEU A 52 6.86 3.99 -1.21
CA LEU A 52 7.41 4.01 0.15
C LEU A 52 7.93 2.63 0.60
N ILE A 53 7.16 1.57 0.41
CA ILE A 53 7.55 0.21 0.79
C ILE A 53 8.73 -0.26 -0.07
N GLY A 54 8.67 -0.02 -1.39
CA GLY A 54 9.75 -0.34 -2.32
C GLY A 54 11.03 0.42 -2.03
N SER A 55 10.94 1.71 -1.68
CA SER A 55 12.11 2.51 -1.29
C SER A 55 12.74 1.99 0.00
N TYR A 56 11.92 1.62 0.99
CA TYR A 56 12.38 1.05 2.25
C TYR A 56 13.09 -0.29 2.06
N THR A 57 12.52 -1.20 1.28
CA THR A 57 13.13 -2.51 1.02
C THR A 57 14.39 -2.41 0.16
N TYR A 58 14.38 -1.57 -0.88
CA TYR A 58 15.54 -1.36 -1.76
C TYR A 58 16.70 -0.68 -1.02
N GLY A 59 16.40 0.30 -0.15
CA GLY A 59 17.40 0.94 0.71
C GLY A 59 18.04 -0.03 1.69
N ARG A 60 17.25 -0.96 2.27
CA ARG A 60 17.77 -2.03 3.14
C ARG A 60 18.59 -3.09 2.41
N ALA A 61 18.30 -3.38 1.15
CA ALA A 61 19.01 -4.40 0.38
C ALA A 61 20.42 -3.96 -0.07
N ARG A 62 20.71 -2.65 -0.01
CA ARG A 62 21.99 -2.04 -0.39
C ARG A 62 22.95 -1.80 0.77
N HIS A 63 22.50 -1.98 2.01
CA HIS A 63 23.26 -1.83 3.26
C HIS A 63 23.44 -3.20 3.93
#